data_AF-A0A1B6DS32-F1
#
_entry.id   AF-A0A1B6DS32-F1
#
_cell.length_a   1.000
_cell.length_b   1.000
_cell.length_c   1.000
_cell.angle_alpha   90.00
_cell.angle_beta   90.00
_cell.angle_gamma   90.00
#
_symmetry.space_group_name_H-M   'P 1'
#
loop_
_entity.id
_entity.type
_entity.pdbx_description
1 polymer ?
#
loop_
_entity_poly.entity_id
_entity_poly.type
_entity_poly.pdbx_seq_one_letter_code
_entity_poly.pdbx_strand_id
1 'polypeptide(L)'
;MIIFILLTNYLIFIGKEPLCTISLPDILAVERVHEDSFKKNNMFQIVQPERVLYIQANNCVEEKEWVDVLAKICRTNERRLARFHPGAFVSGHWLCCKNTCEGTEGCENVSSSLDLQMNVDSETELARLHCLTISHMDRLENIMRACGCQAVFTGDICFLPRALIEDVQSCFKTLTALRDTVYTLEQEHRSYLRSIAREMKYGSKQAPIGDDNYLLLSGRISSLDL
;
A
#
# COMPACT_ATOMS: atom_id res chain seq x y z
N MET A 1 -1.50 -12.57 -17.70
CA MET A 1 -0.73 -12.38 -18.94
C MET A 1 -0.07 -11.00 -18.84
N ILE A 2 1.16 -10.92 -18.37
CA ILE A 2 1.91 -9.65 -18.35
C ILE A 2 2.85 -9.68 -19.55
N ILE A 3 2.65 -8.73 -20.47
CA ILE A 3 3.40 -8.60 -21.70
C ILE A 3 4.67 -7.84 -21.39
N PHE A 4 5.82 -8.49 -21.53
CA PHE A 4 7.12 -7.85 -21.49
C PHE A 4 7.98 -8.42 -22.58
N ILE A 5 8.49 -7.54 -23.43
CA ILE A 5 9.93 -7.40 -23.70
C ILE A 5 10.05 -6.01 -24.34
N LEU A 6 10.96 -5.22 -23.77
CA LEU A 6 11.43 -3.89 -24.18
C LEU A 6 10.53 -2.70 -23.83
N LEU A 7 10.67 -2.30 -22.56
CA LEU A 7 10.63 -0.91 -22.14
C LEU A 7 11.60 -0.08 -22.99
N THR A 8 11.04 0.71 -23.90
CA THR A 8 11.55 2.04 -24.24
C THR A 8 10.44 3.02 -24.61
N ASN A 9 9.20 2.57 -24.86
CA ASN A 9 8.09 3.49 -25.08
C ASN A 9 6.75 2.84 -24.74
N TYR A 10 6.25 3.12 -23.54
CA TYR A 10 4.89 2.78 -23.09
C TYR A 10 3.78 3.39 -23.98
N LEU A 11 4.14 4.21 -24.98
CA LEU A 11 3.23 4.86 -25.93
C LEU A 11 3.22 4.25 -27.35
N ILE A 12 4.02 3.23 -27.69
CA ILE A 12 4.19 2.80 -29.11
C ILE A 12 3.53 1.44 -29.46
N PHE A 13 2.94 0.70 -28.52
CA PHE A 13 2.50 -0.68 -28.78
C PHE A 13 0.98 -0.91 -28.86
N ILE A 14 0.21 0.04 -29.42
CA ILE A 14 -1.11 -0.30 -29.95
C ILE A 14 -0.91 -1.07 -31.27
N GLY A 15 -0.91 -2.41 -31.21
CA GLY A 15 -1.10 -3.27 -32.40
C GLY A 15 0.05 -4.18 -32.86
N LYS A 16 1.03 -4.56 -32.01
CA LYS A 16 2.02 -5.61 -32.35
C LYS A 16 2.00 -6.76 -31.35
N GLU A 17 2.27 -7.97 -31.84
CA GLU A 17 2.32 -9.18 -31.03
C GLU A 17 3.46 -9.14 -29.99
N PRO A 18 3.25 -9.69 -28.78
CA PRO A 18 4.25 -9.69 -27.73
C PRO A 18 5.42 -10.60 -28.07
N LEU A 19 6.65 -10.11 -27.85
CA LEU A 19 7.88 -10.87 -28.08
C LEU A 19 8.03 -12.07 -27.13
N CYS A 20 7.54 -11.95 -25.89
CA CYS A 20 7.35 -13.10 -25.02
C CYS A 20 6.16 -12.90 -24.09
N THR A 21 5.63 -14.02 -23.61
CA THR A 21 4.58 -14.05 -22.60
C THR A 21 5.06 -14.86 -21.42
N ILE A 22 4.92 -14.30 -20.22
CA ILE A 22 5.28 -14.95 -18.96
C ILE A 22 3.98 -15.29 -18.22
N SER A 23 3.82 -16.56 -17.86
CA SER A 23 2.73 -17.00 -17.00
C SER A 23 3.02 -16.59 -15.57
N LEU A 24 2.04 -16.04 -14.86
CA LEU A 24 2.23 -15.57 -13.49
C LEU A 24 2.66 -16.68 -12.52
N PRO A 25 2.10 -17.91 -12.56
CA PRO A 25 2.52 -19.01 -11.68
C PRO A 25 3.95 -19.48 -11.91
N ASP A 26 4.49 -19.23 -13.11
CA ASP A 26 5.85 -19.65 -13.50
C ASP A 26 6.91 -18.62 -13.08
N ILE A 27 6.51 -17.55 -12.39
CA ILE A 27 7.44 -16.61 -11.77
C ILE A 27 7.89 -17.20 -10.43
N LEU A 28 9.12 -17.70 -10.40
CA LEU A 28 9.69 -18.37 -9.23
C LEU A 28 10.43 -17.41 -8.30
N ALA A 29 11.07 -16.38 -8.83
CA ALA A 29 11.69 -15.29 -8.08
C ALA A 29 11.84 -14.05 -8.98
N VAL A 30 11.84 -12.86 -8.38
CA VAL A 30 12.11 -11.60 -9.07
C VAL A 30 13.00 -10.74 -8.20
N GLU A 31 14.20 -10.44 -8.69
CA GLU A 31 15.24 -9.79 -7.90
C GLU A 31 16.12 -8.90 -8.77
N ARG A 32 16.86 -8.00 -8.13
CA ARG A 32 17.88 -7.21 -8.81
C ARG A 32 19.05 -8.08 -9.24
N VAL A 33 19.73 -7.66 -10.30
CA VAL A 33 20.92 -8.33 -10.83
C VAL A 33 22.14 -7.49 -10.47
N HIS A 34 23.24 -8.14 -10.07
CA HIS A 34 24.51 -7.46 -9.86
C HIS A 34 24.95 -6.74 -11.14
N GLU A 35 25.28 -5.46 -11.03
CA GLU A 35 25.71 -4.61 -12.14
C GLU A 35 26.92 -5.21 -12.88
N ASP A 36 27.81 -5.88 -12.15
CA ASP A 36 28.99 -6.58 -12.67
C ASP A 36 28.65 -7.70 -13.67
N SER A 37 27.40 -8.20 -13.68
CA SER A 37 26.98 -9.28 -14.57
C SER A 37 26.95 -8.87 -16.03
N PHE A 38 26.46 -7.66 -16.30
CA PHE A 38 26.26 -7.15 -17.66
C PHE A 38 26.90 -5.78 -17.90
N LYS A 39 27.49 -5.16 -16.87
CA LYS A 39 27.97 -3.76 -16.87
C LYS A 39 26.87 -2.79 -17.31
N LYS A 40 25.65 -3.06 -16.86
CA LYS A 40 24.44 -2.30 -17.17
C LYS A 40 23.69 -2.01 -15.88
N ASN A 41 23.16 -0.81 -15.79
CA ASN A 41 22.39 -0.36 -14.63
C ASN A 41 20.91 -0.69 -14.82
N ASN A 42 20.18 -0.65 -13.70
CA ASN A 42 18.73 -0.84 -13.65
C ASN A 42 18.28 -2.21 -14.21
N MET A 43 19.08 -3.24 -13.93
CA MET A 43 18.83 -4.61 -14.38
C MET A 43 18.18 -5.42 -13.27
N PHE A 44 17.13 -6.14 -13.62
CA PHE A 44 16.50 -7.12 -12.75
C PHE A 44 16.29 -8.44 -13.49
N GLN A 45 16.01 -9.50 -12.75
CA GLN A 45 15.80 -10.84 -13.30
C GLN A 45 14.47 -11.42 -12.86
N ILE A 46 13.88 -12.22 -13.75
CA ILE A 46 12.71 -13.06 -13.49
C ILE A 46 13.14 -14.51 -13.67
N VAL A 47 13.11 -15.28 -12.59
CA VAL A 47 13.45 -16.71 -12.61
C VAL A 47 12.20 -17.51 -12.97
N GLN A 48 12.30 -18.33 -14.02
CA GLN A 48 11.27 -19.28 -14.45
C GLN A 48 11.79 -20.71 -14.34
N PRO A 49 10.93 -21.74 -14.39
CA PRO A 49 11.38 -23.14 -14.39
C PRO A 49 12.33 -23.48 -15.54
N GLU A 50 12.10 -22.91 -16.73
CA GLU A 50 12.87 -23.23 -17.94
C GLU A 50 14.09 -22.34 -18.14
N ARG A 51 14.08 -21.10 -17.61
CA ARG A 51 15.13 -20.10 -17.84
C ARG A 51 15.06 -18.92 -16.89
N VAL A 52 16.15 -18.17 -16.81
CA VAL A 52 16.19 -16.83 -16.19
C VAL A 52 16.08 -15.76 -17.28
N LEU A 53 15.19 -14.80 -17.09
CA LEU A 53 15.05 -13.62 -17.95
C LEU A 53 15.72 -12.42 -17.29
N TYR A 54 16.59 -11.73 -18.03
CA TYR A 54 17.24 -10.49 -17.59
C TYR A 54 16.62 -9.28 -18.31
N ILE A 55 16.18 -8.29 -17.55
CA ILE A 55 15.43 -7.13 -18.05
C ILE A 55 16.14 -5.85 -17.63
N GLN A 56 16.32 -4.93 -18.57
CA GLN A 56 16.81 -3.58 -18.33
C GLN A 56 15.64 -2.60 -18.28
N ALA A 57 15.48 -1.89 -17.17
CA ALA A 57 14.58 -0.75 -17.07
C ALA A 57 15.25 0.54 -17.57
N ASN A 58 14.47 1.57 -17.91
CA ASN A 58 15.02 2.85 -18.36
C ASN A 58 15.71 3.61 -17.23
N ASN A 59 15.22 3.46 -16.01
CA ASN A 59 15.74 4.12 -14.81
C ASN A 59 15.49 3.26 -13.55
N CYS A 60 16.10 3.66 -12.42
CA CYS A 60 16.01 2.93 -11.17
C CYS A 60 14.62 2.97 -10.51
N VAL A 61 13.78 3.96 -10.83
CA VAL A 61 12.39 4.05 -10.33
C VAL A 61 11.55 2.98 -11.01
N GLU A 62 11.61 2.90 -12.33
CA GLU A 62 10.90 1.90 -13.12
C GLU A 62 11.38 0.47 -12.77
N GLU A 63 12.69 0.28 -12.61
CA GLU A 63 13.23 -1.00 -12.13
C GLU A 63 12.61 -1.40 -10.79
N LYS A 64 12.60 -0.48 -9.82
CA LYS A 64 12.04 -0.72 -8.49
C LYS A 64 10.55 -1.06 -8.56
N GLU A 65 9.77 -0.27 -9.30
CA GLU A 65 8.33 -0.52 -9.47
C GLU A 65 8.05 -1.91 -10.04
N TRP A 66 8.82 -2.33 -11.05
CA TRP A 66 8.64 -3.64 -11.65
C TRP A 66 9.03 -4.78 -10.73
N VAL A 67 10.16 -4.66 -10.03
CA VAL A 67 10.58 -5.63 -9.01
C VAL A 67 9.51 -5.73 -7.93
N ASP A 68 9.01 -4.62 -7.40
CA ASP A 68 8.01 -4.61 -6.33
C ASP A 68 6.69 -5.26 -6.75
N VAL A 69 6.17 -4.91 -7.93
CA VAL A 69 4.91 -5.48 -8.47
C VAL A 69 5.04 -6.97 -8.73
N LEU A 70 6.10 -7.39 -9.42
CA LEU A 70 6.27 -8.79 -9.79
C LEU A 70 6.66 -9.67 -8.60
N ALA A 71 7.48 -9.17 -7.67
CA ALA A 71 7.75 -9.84 -6.40
C ALA A 71 6.45 -10.03 -5.60
N LYS A 72 5.57 -9.02 -5.58
CA LYS A 72 4.25 -9.12 -4.95
C LYS A 72 3.37 -10.22 -5.55
N ILE A 73 3.38 -10.38 -6.88
CA ILE A 73 2.65 -11.46 -7.55
C ILE A 73 3.30 -12.82 -7.26
N CYS A 74 4.63 -12.89 -7.32
CA CYS A 74 5.38 -14.11 -7.03
C CYS A 74 5.11 -14.65 -5.60
N ARG A 75 4.77 -13.79 -4.64
CA ARG A 75 4.41 -14.22 -3.27
C ARG A 75 3.24 -15.20 -3.20
N THR A 76 2.28 -15.11 -4.09
CA THR A 76 1.12 -16.03 -4.11
C THR A 76 1.41 -17.34 -4.82
N ASN A 77 2.61 -17.49 -5.41
CA ASN A 77 2.97 -18.68 -6.15
C ASN A 77 3.51 -19.76 -5.20
N GLU A 78 2.90 -20.95 -5.25
CA GLU A 78 3.31 -22.10 -4.42
C GLU A 78 4.76 -22.54 -4.68
N ARG A 79 5.28 -22.27 -5.89
CA ARG A 79 6.63 -22.67 -6.33
C ARG A 79 7.69 -21.57 -6.16
N ARG A 80 7.43 -20.53 -5.36
CA ARG A 80 8.39 -19.46 -5.11
C ARG A 80 9.70 -20.03 -4.55
N LEU A 81 10.83 -19.62 -5.14
CA LEU A 81 12.16 -19.99 -4.65
C LEU A 81 12.48 -19.24 -3.36
N ALA A 82 13.16 -19.92 -2.44
CA ALA A 82 13.70 -19.30 -1.23
C ALA A 82 15.04 -18.59 -1.52
N ARG A 83 15.79 -19.08 -2.50
CA ARG A 83 17.13 -18.59 -2.86
C ARG A 83 17.26 -18.39 -4.37
N PHE A 84 18.07 -17.42 -4.77
CA PHE A 84 18.36 -17.08 -6.16
C PHE A 84 19.86 -16.75 -6.35
N HIS A 85 20.28 -16.61 -7.61
CA HIS A 85 21.62 -16.15 -7.95
C HIS A 85 21.56 -14.68 -8.40
N PRO A 86 22.23 -13.74 -7.71
CA PRO A 86 22.20 -12.32 -8.11
C PRO A 86 23.11 -12.02 -9.32
N GLY A 87 24.03 -12.94 -9.65
CA GLY A 87 24.91 -12.83 -10.81
C GLY A 87 24.41 -13.66 -11.99
N ALA A 88 24.79 -13.28 -13.21
CA ALA A 88 24.49 -14.09 -14.40
C ALA A 88 25.35 -15.36 -14.49
N PHE A 89 24.84 -16.40 -15.15
CA PHE A 89 25.63 -17.57 -15.55
C PHE A 89 26.35 -17.29 -16.86
N VAL A 90 27.67 -17.12 -16.80
CA VAL A 90 28.50 -16.73 -17.96
C VAL A 90 29.78 -17.56 -17.97
N SER A 91 30.21 -18.01 -19.15
CA SER A 91 31.44 -18.81 -19.29
C SER A 91 31.47 -20.06 -18.41
N GLY A 92 30.31 -20.74 -18.31
CA GLY A 92 30.17 -22.00 -17.58
C GLY A 92 30.23 -21.88 -16.05
N HIS A 93 30.06 -20.68 -15.49
CA HIS A 93 29.94 -20.48 -14.05
C HIS A 93 29.06 -19.29 -13.68
N TRP A 94 28.49 -19.32 -12.48
CA TRP A 94 27.75 -18.21 -11.90
C TRP A 94 28.70 -17.08 -11.47
N LEU A 95 28.43 -15.85 -11.90
CA LEU A 95 29.30 -14.72 -11.56
C LEU A 95 29.30 -14.38 -10.06
N CYS A 96 28.21 -14.68 -9.35
CA CYS A 96 28.02 -14.44 -7.92
C CYS A 96 28.79 -15.43 -7.03
N CYS A 97 28.62 -16.74 -7.24
CA CYS A 97 29.18 -17.78 -6.36
C CYS A 97 30.27 -18.65 -7.01
N LYS A 98 30.59 -18.39 -8.29
CA LYS A 98 31.56 -19.16 -9.10
C LYS A 98 31.23 -20.65 -9.27
N ASN A 99 30.00 -21.05 -8.96
CA ASN A 99 29.55 -22.42 -9.16
C ASN A 99 29.40 -22.72 -10.65
N THR A 100 29.87 -23.89 -11.10
CA THR A 100 29.92 -24.28 -12.52
C THR A 100 28.66 -24.98 -13.01
N CYS A 101 27.76 -25.35 -12.10
CA CYS A 101 26.50 -25.99 -12.46
C CYS A 101 25.36 -24.96 -12.45
N GLU A 102 24.72 -24.78 -13.61
CA GLU A 102 23.61 -23.85 -13.81
C GLU A 102 22.39 -24.23 -12.94
N GLY A 103 22.10 -25.52 -12.80
CA GLY A 103 20.97 -26.02 -12.01
C GLY A 103 21.17 -26.03 -10.49
N THR A 104 22.17 -25.33 -9.97
CA THR A 104 22.43 -25.26 -8.53
C THR A 104 21.49 -24.30 -7.83
N GLU A 105 21.14 -24.61 -6.58
CA GLU A 105 20.33 -23.72 -5.75
C GLU A 105 21.00 -22.33 -5.62
N GLY A 106 20.16 -21.29 -5.55
CA GLY A 106 20.60 -19.91 -5.43
C GLY A 106 21.54 -19.67 -4.25
N CYS A 107 22.55 -18.83 -4.45
CA CYS A 107 23.50 -18.49 -3.38
C CYS A 107 22.98 -17.44 -2.39
N GLU A 108 21.96 -16.65 -2.75
CA GLU A 108 21.41 -15.57 -1.93
C GLU A 108 19.91 -15.77 -1.66
N ASN A 109 19.40 -15.27 -0.54
CA ASN A 109 17.98 -15.40 -0.20
C ASN A 109 17.13 -14.41 -1.01
N VAL A 110 15.99 -14.86 -1.53
CA VAL A 110 15.02 -13.97 -2.18
C VAL A 110 14.51 -12.97 -1.16
N SER A 111 14.47 -11.69 -1.55
CA SER A 111 14.06 -10.57 -0.73
C SER A 111 12.70 -10.88 -0.09
N SER A 112 12.68 -11.02 1.23
CA SER A 112 11.45 -11.07 2.00
C SER A 112 10.95 -9.64 2.17
N SER A 113 10.35 -9.07 1.12
CA SER A 113 9.71 -7.75 1.21
C SER A 113 8.44 -7.85 2.08
N LEU A 114 8.64 -8.00 3.39
CA LEU A 114 7.64 -7.74 4.42
C LEU A 114 7.41 -6.24 4.64
N ASP A 115 8.22 -5.40 3.98
CA ASP A 115 7.99 -3.97 3.94
C ASP A 115 6.82 -3.66 3.00
N LEU A 116 5.62 -3.91 3.52
CA LEU A 116 4.44 -3.11 3.22
C LEU A 116 4.68 -1.66 3.67
N GLN A 117 5.77 -1.03 3.24
CA GLN A 117 5.77 0.41 3.02
C GLN A 117 4.90 0.66 1.78
N MET A 118 3.61 0.34 1.91
CA MET A 118 2.64 1.17 1.25
C MET A 118 2.99 2.58 1.72
N ASN A 119 3.30 3.49 0.80
CA ASN A 119 3.51 4.90 1.09
C ASN A 119 2.15 5.51 1.47
N VAL A 120 1.55 4.97 2.52
CA VAL A 120 0.33 5.44 3.12
C VAL A 120 0.77 6.61 3.95
N ASP A 121 0.47 7.80 3.46
CA ASP A 121 0.51 8.98 4.31
C ASP A 121 -0.50 8.75 5.45
N SER A 122 0.05 8.38 6.62
CA SER A 122 -0.72 8.05 7.81
C SER A 122 -1.58 9.22 8.28
N GLU A 123 -1.13 10.44 8.04
CA GLU A 123 -1.88 11.65 8.41
C GLU A 123 -3.09 11.82 7.49
N THR A 124 -2.88 11.69 6.18
CA THR A 124 -3.98 11.77 5.19
C THR A 124 -5.00 10.65 5.37
N GLU A 125 -4.56 9.41 5.60
CA GLU A 125 -5.50 8.31 5.82
C GLU A 125 -6.24 8.43 7.16
N LEU A 126 -5.58 8.88 8.22
CA LEU A 126 -6.25 9.15 9.50
C LEU A 126 -7.33 10.23 9.32
N ALA A 127 -7.00 11.33 8.64
CA ALA A 127 -7.96 12.40 8.34
C ALA A 127 -9.13 11.88 7.51
N ARG A 128 -8.87 11.03 6.50
CA ARG A 128 -9.90 10.41 5.67
C ARG A 128 -10.82 9.50 6.47
N LEU A 129 -10.25 8.63 7.31
CA LEU A 129 -11.00 7.73 8.19
C LEU A 129 -11.86 8.50 9.19
N HIS A 130 -11.29 9.55 9.79
CA HIS A 130 -12.01 10.44 10.70
C HIS A 130 -13.21 11.08 10.01
N CYS A 131 -13.00 11.75 8.87
CA CYS A 131 -14.07 12.40 8.10
C CYS A 131 -15.16 11.40 7.66
N LEU A 132 -14.75 10.21 7.18
CA LEU A 132 -15.69 9.19 6.75
C LEU A 132 -16.54 8.67 7.91
N THR A 133 -15.92 8.47 9.08
CA THR A 133 -16.58 7.97 10.28
C THR A 133 -17.57 9.00 10.79
N ILE A 134 -17.15 10.26 10.98
CA ILE A 134 -18.03 11.38 11.37
C ILE A 134 -19.22 11.52 10.42
N SER A 135 -18.98 11.49 9.11
CA SER A 135 -20.05 11.65 8.09
C SER A 135 -21.10 10.53 8.12
N HIS A 136 -20.76 9.36 8.65
CA HIS A 136 -21.64 8.19 8.69
C HIS A 136 -21.93 7.72 10.12
N MET A 137 -21.72 8.57 11.13
CA MET A 137 -21.94 8.20 12.53
C MET A 137 -23.36 7.71 12.80
N ASP A 138 -24.37 8.32 12.21
CA ASP A 138 -25.76 7.88 12.36
C ASP A 138 -25.96 6.42 11.94
N ARG A 139 -25.28 6.00 10.85
CA ARG A 139 -25.34 4.61 10.39
C ARG A 139 -24.64 3.68 11.37
N LEU A 140 -23.50 4.10 11.90
CA LEU A 140 -22.73 3.35 12.89
C LEU A 140 -23.54 3.18 14.19
N GLU A 141 -24.18 4.24 14.68
CA GLU A 141 -25.06 4.19 15.86
C GLU A 141 -26.30 3.32 15.64
N ASN A 142 -26.88 3.34 14.44
CA ASN A 142 -28.01 2.48 14.10
C ASN A 142 -27.61 0.99 14.14
N ILE A 143 -26.41 0.65 13.66
CA ILE A 143 -25.87 -0.71 13.77
C ILE A 143 -25.62 -1.06 15.24
N MET A 144 -25.02 -0.16 16.02
CA MET A 144 -24.82 -0.37 17.46
C MET A 144 -26.14 -0.60 18.21
N ARG A 145 -27.19 0.16 17.87
CA ARG A 145 -28.53 -0.02 18.45
C ARG A 145 -29.12 -1.38 18.09
N ALA A 146 -28.99 -1.80 16.83
CA ALA A 146 -29.44 -3.13 16.39
C ALA A 146 -28.68 -4.26 17.10
N CYS A 147 -27.36 -4.15 17.26
CA CYS A 147 -26.55 -5.10 18.03
C CYS A 147 -26.98 -5.16 19.51
N GLY A 148 -27.27 -4.01 20.13
CA GLY A 148 -27.75 -3.92 21.51
C GLY A 148 -29.14 -4.54 21.71
N CYS A 149 -30.05 -4.34 20.76
CA CYS A 149 -31.39 -4.95 20.81
C CYS A 149 -31.34 -6.48 20.69
N GLN A 150 -30.47 -7.02 19.84
CA GLN A 150 -30.33 -8.47 19.66
C GLN A 150 -29.68 -9.18 20.86
N ALA A 151 -28.82 -8.48 21.62
CA ALA A 151 -28.24 -9.01 22.85
C ALA A 151 -29.26 -9.14 24.00
N VAL A 152 -30.38 -8.40 23.95
CA VAL A 152 -31.42 -8.37 24.99
C VAL A 152 -32.68 -9.14 24.58
N PHE A 153 -33.03 -9.12 23.29
CA PHE A 153 -34.17 -9.83 22.73
C PHE A 153 -33.69 -10.85 21.69
N THR A 154 -33.77 -12.14 22.03
CA THR A 154 -33.54 -13.28 21.13
C THR A 154 -34.72 -13.49 20.16
N GLY A 155 -35.13 -12.44 19.44
CA GLY A 155 -36.23 -12.49 18.48
C GLY A 155 -36.00 -11.59 17.26
N ASP A 156 -36.57 -12.00 16.12
CA ASP A 156 -36.44 -11.49 14.73
C ASP A 156 -36.84 -10.00 14.49
N ILE A 157 -36.61 -9.08 15.43
CA ILE A 157 -37.08 -7.69 15.33
C ILE A 157 -36.02 -6.75 14.74
N CYS A 158 -34.73 -7.11 14.80
CA CYS A 158 -33.65 -6.22 14.37
C CYS A 158 -32.89 -6.78 13.15
N PHE A 159 -33.18 -6.22 11.98
CA PHE A 159 -32.44 -6.52 10.75
C PHE A 159 -31.03 -5.90 10.80
N LEU A 160 -30.03 -6.70 11.15
CA LEU A 160 -28.64 -6.38 10.83
C LEU A 160 -28.40 -6.62 9.33
N PRO A 161 -27.57 -5.79 8.66
CA PRO A 161 -27.07 -6.14 7.33
C PRO A 161 -26.45 -7.53 7.41
N ARG A 162 -26.87 -8.45 6.53
CA ARG A 162 -26.51 -9.89 6.51
C ARG A 162 -25.00 -10.15 6.27
N ALA A 163 -24.16 -9.14 6.38
CA ALA A 163 -22.71 -9.25 6.26
C ALA A 163 -22.11 -9.72 7.59
N LEU A 164 -22.07 -11.04 7.77
CA LEU A 164 -21.07 -11.80 8.54
C LEU A 164 -20.64 -11.21 9.91
N ILE A 165 -21.58 -10.77 10.76
CA ILE A 165 -21.23 -10.44 12.15
C ILE A 165 -21.12 -11.76 12.92
N GLU A 166 -19.90 -12.27 13.06
CA GLU A 166 -19.61 -13.54 13.74
C GLU A 166 -19.93 -13.48 15.23
N ASP A 167 -19.54 -12.38 15.90
CA ASP A 167 -19.85 -12.11 17.31
C ASP A 167 -20.38 -10.68 17.49
N VAL A 168 -21.66 -10.60 17.89
CA VAL A 168 -22.38 -9.35 18.13
C VAL A 168 -21.76 -8.57 19.29
N GLN A 169 -21.27 -9.24 20.34
CA GLN A 169 -20.72 -8.57 21.52
C GLN A 169 -19.36 -7.94 21.24
N SER A 170 -18.46 -8.64 20.54
CA SER A 170 -17.19 -8.06 20.09
C SER A 170 -17.41 -6.95 19.07
N CYS A 171 -18.33 -7.12 18.11
CA CYS A 171 -18.69 -6.08 17.16
C CYS A 171 -19.15 -4.80 17.88
N PHE A 172 -20.07 -4.91 18.85
CA PHE A 172 -20.55 -3.77 19.62
C PHE A 172 -19.44 -3.08 20.40
N LYS A 173 -18.55 -3.83 21.06
CA LYS A 173 -17.39 -3.27 21.77
C LYS A 173 -16.46 -2.51 20.84
N THR A 174 -16.13 -3.07 19.68
CA THR A 174 -15.26 -2.43 18.69
C THR A 174 -15.88 -1.16 18.12
N LEU A 175 -17.18 -1.18 17.78
CA LEU A 175 -17.88 0.01 17.29
C LEU A 175 -17.96 1.11 18.36
N THR A 176 -18.16 0.73 19.63
CA THR A 176 -18.15 1.67 20.76
C THR A 176 -16.78 2.33 20.91
N ALA A 177 -15.71 1.53 20.90
CA ALA A 177 -14.35 2.06 20.98
C ALA A 177 -14.02 2.98 19.80
N LEU A 178 -14.42 2.61 18.58
CA LEU A 178 -14.23 3.43 17.37
C LEU A 178 -14.96 4.78 17.48
N ARG A 179 -16.22 4.78 17.93
CA ARG A 179 -16.96 6.03 18.17
C ARG A 179 -16.25 6.91 19.20
N ASP A 180 -15.90 6.34 20.35
CA ASP A 180 -15.37 7.11 21.48
C ASP A 180 -14.00 7.72 21.13
N THR A 181 -13.16 6.98 20.40
CA THR A 181 -11.88 7.47 19.88
C THR A 181 -12.05 8.61 18.87
N VAL A 182 -12.98 8.46 17.92
CA VAL A 182 -13.26 9.51 16.92
C VAL A 182 -13.82 10.77 17.57
N TYR A 183 -14.73 10.65 18.54
CA TYR A 183 -15.24 11.82 19.27
C TYR A 183 -14.18 12.51 20.12
N THR A 184 -13.30 11.74 20.77
CA THR A 184 -12.18 12.31 21.52
C THR A 184 -11.26 13.09 20.57
N LEU A 185 -10.94 12.51 19.41
CA LEU A 185 -10.10 13.16 18.40
C LEU A 185 -10.74 14.47 17.89
N GLU A 186 -12.03 14.45 17.57
CA GLU A 186 -12.78 15.64 17.12
C GLU A 186 -12.82 16.72 18.20
N GLN A 187 -13.03 16.34 19.46
CA GLN A 187 -13.04 17.28 20.58
C GLN A 187 -11.68 17.95 20.78
N GLU A 188 -10.59 17.19 20.71
CA GLU A 188 -9.22 17.73 20.80
C GLU A 188 -8.92 18.64 19.60
N HIS A 189 -9.30 18.22 18.39
CA HIS A 189 -9.13 19.02 17.18
C HIS A 189 -9.86 20.38 17.28
N ARG A 190 -11.12 20.36 17.73
CA ARG A 190 -11.91 21.58 17.93
C ARG A 190 -11.34 22.46 19.05
N SER A 191 -10.82 21.85 20.11
CA SER A 191 -10.18 22.58 21.22
C SER A 191 -8.90 23.28 20.76
N TYR A 192 -8.08 22.60 19.96
CA TYR A 192 -6.88 23.16 19.33
C TYR A 192 -7.20 24.29 18.35
N LEU A 193 -8.20 24.12 17.47
CA LEU A 193 -8.61 25.20 16.57
C LEU A 193 -9.11 26.42 17.33
N ARG A 194 -9.86 26.22 18.42
CA ARG A 194 -10.29 27.30 19.31
C ARG A 194 -9.12 27.97 20.01
N SER A 195 -8.07 27.26 20.41
CA SER A 195 -6.89 27.88 21.03
C SER A 195 -6.12 28.72 20.01
N ILE A 196 -5.91 28.20 18.79
CA ILE A 196 -5.31 28.96 17.69
C ILE A 196 -6.11 30.24 17.42
N ALA A 197 -7.44 30.14 17.33
CA ALA A 197 -8.30 31.29 17.06
C ALA A 197 -8.15 32.41 18.12
N ARG A 198 -7.96 32.04 19.40
CA ARG A 198 -7.74 33.00 20.49
C ARG A 198 -6.35 33.62 20.46
N GLU A 199 -5.34 32.84 20.08
CA GLU A 199 -3.94 33.28 20.06
C GLU A 199 -3.61 34.12 18.82
N MET A 200 -4.34 33.93 17.72
CA MET A 200 -4.18 34.68 16.49
C MET A 200 -4.67 36.13 16.64
N LYS A 201 -3.74 37.04 16.95
CA LYS A 201 -3.94 38.48 16.86
C LYS A 201 -3.50 38.99 15.49
N TYR A 202 -4.31 39.83 14.87
CA TYR A 202 -3.98 40.49 13.61
C TYR A 202 -2.67 41.29 13.76
N GLY A 203 -1.69 41.05 12.88
CA GLY A 203 -0.36 41.67 12.96
C GLY A 203 0.63 40.98 13.91
N SER A 204 0.33 39.77 14.39
CA SER A 204 1.28 38.93 15.13
C SER A 204 2.25 38.20 14.19
N LYS A 205 3.31 37.56 14.74
CA LYS A 205 4.24 36.74 13.95
C LYS A 205 3.54 35.56 13.24
N GLN A 206 2.43 35.08 13.79
CA GLN A 206 1.64 33.96 13.26
C GLN A 206 0.52 34.43 12.29
N ALA A 207 0.25 35.74 12.20
CA ALA A 207 -0.69 36.34 11.24
C ALA A 207 -0.14 37.71 10.76
N PRO A 208 0.91 37.71 9.92
CA PRO A 208 1.54 38.93 9.42
C PRO A 208 0.58 39.72 8.53
N ILE A 209 0.76 41.05 8.52
CA ILE A 209 -0.11 41.96 7.77
C ILE A 209 0.03 41.68 6.28
N GLY A 210 -1.06 41.28 5.63
CA GLY A 210 -1.12 40.99 4.20
C GLY A 210 -1.11 39.51 3.81
N ASP A 211 -1.18 38.58 4.78
CA ASP A 211 -1.36 37.14 4.51
C ASP A 211 -2.85 36.73 4.61
N ASP A 212 -3.43 36.26 3.50
CA ASP A 212 -4.83 35.82 3.40
C ASP A 212 -5.09 34.46 4.10
N ASN A 213 -4.06 33.77 4.59
CA ASN A 213 -4.21 32.49 5.31
C ASN A 213 -5.13 32.57 6.54
N TYR A 214 -5.21 33.73 7.20
CA TYR A 214 -6.12 33.93 8.34
C TYR A 214 -7.60 33.81 7.94
N LEU A 215 -7.95 34.14 6.69
CA LEU A 215 -9.32 34.01 6.16
C LEU A 215 -9.72 32.55 5.91
N LEU A 216 -8.78 31.70 5.48
CA LEU A 216 -9.02 30.28 5.30
C LEU A 216 -9.25 29.56 6.64
N LEU A 217 -8.52 29.96 7.68
CA LEU A 217 -8.74 29.44 9.04
C LEU A 217 -10.05 29.94 9.64
N SER A 218 -10.40 31.22 9.49
CA SER A 218 -11.67 31.75 10.02
C SER A 218 -12.89 31.08 9.36
N GLY A 219 -12.80 30.74 8.08
CA GLY A 219 -13.81 29.96 7.37
C GLY A 219 -13.97 28.53 7.93
N ARG A 220 -12.86 27.84 8.25
CA ARG A 220 -12.89 26.49 8.85
C ARG A 220 -13.41 26.46 10.29
N ILE A 221 -13.14 27.52 11.07
CA ILE A 221 -13.66 27.67 12.43
C ILE A 221 -15.17 27.92 12.40
N SER A 222 -15.63 28.76 11.46
CA SER A 222 -17.06 29.08 11.32
C SER A 222 -17.90 27.88 10.87
N SER A 223 -17.34 26.93 10.10
CA SER A 223 -18.05 25.72 9.66
C SER A 223 -18.18 24.62 10.73
N LEU A 224 -17.47 24.73 11.86
CA LEU A 224 -17.52 23.78 12.98
C LEU A 224 -18.53 24.17 14.08
N ASP A 225 -19.16 25.35 13.96
CA ASP A 225 -20.13 25.90 14.92
C ASP A 225 -21.60 25.73 14.47
N LEU A 226 -21.87 24.85 13.49
CA LEU A 226 -23.21 24.42 13.04
C LEU A 226 -23.45 22.94 13.35
#